data_AF-A0A3Q2VFU1-F1
#
_entry.id   AF-A0A3Q2VFU1-F1
#
_cell.length_a   1.000
_cell.length_b   1.000
_cell.length_c   1.000
_cell.angle_alpha   90.00
_cell.angle_beta   90.00
_cell.angle_gamma   90.00
#
_symmetry.space_group_name_H-M   'P 1'
#
loop_
_entity.id
_entity.type
_entity.pdbx_description
1 polymer ?
#
loop_
_entity_poly.entity_id
_entity_poly.type
_entity_poly.pdbx_seq_one_letter_code
_entity_poly.pdbx_strand_id
1 'polypeptide(L)'
;MDTNLYTGSKHFVDKHRVQLIQRVSNVAPILDDLLGNDVISQESYHSIMALPTSQDKMRTLYSHLNTERCNDIFYKILLKNEKHLIDEFSAK
;
A
#
# COMPACT_ATOMS: atom_id res chain seq x y z
N MET A 1 -0.10 33.00 12.14
CA MET A 1 0.35 31.67 12.63
C MET A 1 0.54 30.81 11.41
N ASP A 2 1.71 30.95 10.78
CA ASP A 2 2.06 30.19 9.58
C ASP A 2 2.65 28.86 10.00
N THR A 3 1.80 27.86 10.22
CA THR A 3 2.23 26.47 10.38
C THR A 3 2.43 25.84 9.02
N ASN A 4 3.53 26.21 8.36
CA ASN A 4 4.12 25.37 7.34
C ASN A 4 5.53 25.06 7.80
N LEU A 5 5.82 23.77 8.07
CA LEU A 5 7.14 23.17 7.91
C LEU A 5 7.00 21.65 8.08
N TYR A 6 7.05 20.96 6.93
CA TYR A 6 7.28 19.54 6.73
C TYR A 6 8.24 18.93 7.77
N THR A 7 7.86 17.80 8.39
CA THR A 7 8.77 16.89 9.08
C THR A 7 8.41 15.46 8.66
N GLY A 8 9.25 14.56 8.13
CA GLY A 8 10.68 14.64 7.78
C GLY A 8 11.17 13.48 6.87
N SER A 9 10.32 12.55 6.46
CA SER A 9 10.61 11.53 5.43
C SER A 9 9.29 10.92 4.96
N LYS A 10 9.00 10.95 3.65
CA LYS A 10 7.84 10.19 3.14
C LYS A 10 8.06 8.72 3.43
N HIS A 11 7.06 8.06 4.03
CA HIS A 11 7.09 6.62 4.25
C HIS A 11 7.41 5.89 2.93
N PHE A 12 8.08 4.74 3.00
CA PHE A 12 8.54 4.00 1.81
C PHE A 12 7.40 3.80 0.79
N VAL A 13 6.22 3.40 1.27
CA VAL A 13 5.06 3.09 0.41
C VAL A 13 4.53 4.34 -0.30
N ASP A 14 4.65 5.52 0.32
CA ASP A 14 4.29 6.79 -0.31
C ASP A 14 5.35 7.26 -1.29
N LYS A 15 6.63 7.06 -0.95
CA LYS A 15 7.76 7.37 -1.84
C LYS A 15 7.70 6.55 -3.14
N HIS A 16 7.31 5.27 -3.04
CA HIS A 16 7.29 4.33 -4.17
C HIS A 16 5.88 4.02 -4.67
N ARG A 17 4.88 4.87 -4.34
CA ARG A 17 3.47 4.64 -4.66
C ARG A 17 3.24 4.32 -6.13
N VAL A 18 3.84 5.09 -7.03
CA VAL A 18 3.67 4.91 -8.49
C VAL A 18 4.21 3.55 -8.93
N GLN A 19 5.40 3.18 -8.48
CA GLN A 19 6.03 1.91 -8.84
C GLN A 19 5.24 0.73 -8.27
N LEU A 20 4.79 0.81 -7.02
CA LEU A 20 3.97 -0.21 -6.39
C LEU A 20 2.63 -0.39 -7.10
N ILE A 21 1.94 0.69 -7.47
CA ILE A 21 0.70 0.62 -8.25
C ILE A 21 0.92 -0.08 -9.60
N GLN A 22 2.04 0.20 -10.28
CA GLN A 22 2.30 -0.35 -11.61
C GLN A 22 2.79 -1.79 -11.60
N ARG A 23 3.59 -2.17 -10.60
CA ARG A 23 4.32 -3.45 -10.61
C ARG A 23 3.68 -4.56 -9.79
N VAL A 24 2.86 -4.23 -8.79
CA VAL A 24 2.12 -5.25 -8.04
C VAL A 24 1.01 -5.80 -8.93
N SER A 25 1.14 -7.07 -9.29
CA SER A 25 0.18 -7.79 -10.14
C SER A 25 -0.76 -8.68 -9.34
N ASN A 26 -0.27 -9.27 -8.24
CA ASN A 26 -1.06 -10.16 -7.39
C ASN A 26 -1.54 -9.45 -6.12
N VAL A 27 -2.69 -8.79 -6.21
CA VAL A 27 -3.23 -7.96 -5.12
C VAL A 27 -3.98 -8.77 -4.05
N ALA A 28 -4.45 -9.98 -4.37
CA ALA A 28 -5.29 -10.75 -3.45
C ALA A 28 -4.60 -11.10 -2.11
N PRO A 29 -3.36 -11.67 -2.09
CA PRO A 29 -2.69 -11.97 -0.83
C PRO A 29 -2.40 -10.73 0.03
N ILE A 30 -2.18 -9.58 -0.62
CA ILE A 30 -1.98 -8.30 0.06
C ILE A 30 -3.28 -7.88 0.77
N LEU A 31 -4.43 -7.99 0.10
CA LEU A 31 -5.71 -7.66 0.68
C LEU A 31 -6.12 -8.63 1.80
N ASP A 32 -5.82 -9.92 1.65
CA ASP A 32 -6.05 -10.92 2.71
C ASP A 32 -5.28 -10.56 3.98
N ASP A 33 -4.00 -10.23 3.84
CA ASP A 33 -3.16 -9.82 4.97
C ASP A 33 -3.62 -8.48 5.57
N LEU A 34 -4.06 -7.52 4.74
CA LEU A 34 -4.56 -6.23 5.23
C LEU A 34 -5.88 -6.36 5.99
N LEU A 35 -6.77 -7.23 5.52
CA LEU A 35 -8.01 -7.56 6.19
C LEU A 35 -7.72 -8.24 7.55
N GLY A 36 -6.80 -9.21 7.58
CA GLY A 36 -6.39 -9.88 8.81
C GLY A 36 -5.67 -8.99 9.83
N ASN A 37 -5.19 -7.82 9.41
CA ASN A 37 -4.57 -6.80 10.28
C ASN A 37 -5.49 -5.60 10.57
N ASP A 38 -6.79 -5.71 10.27
CA ASP A 38 -7.81 -4.67 10.47
C ASP A 38 -7.49 -3.33 9.79
N VAL A 39 -6.72 -3.34 8.70
CA VAL A 39 -6.40 -2.13 7.91
C VAL A 39 -7.55 -1.79 6.96
N ILE A 40 -8.24 -2.81 6.44
CA ILE A 40 -9.42 -2.67 5.58
C ILE A 40 -10.56 -3.49 6.13
N SER A 41 -11.80 -3.08 5.85
CA SER A 41 -12.99 -3.86 6.17
C SER A 41 -13.26 -4.94 5.11
N GLN A 42 -14.14 -5.89 5.43
CA GLN A 42 -14.62 -6.87 4.46
C GLN A 42 -15.31 -6.20 3.24
N GLU A 43 -16.02 -5.10 3.47
CA GLU A 43 -16.67 -4.32 2.41
C GLU A 43 -15.64 -3.69 1.46
N SER A 44 -14.61 -3.04 2.02
CA SER A 44 -13.49 -2.50 1.25
C SER A 44 -12.78 -3.61 0.48
N TYR A 45 -12.53 -4.76 1.11
CA TYR A 45 -11.93 -5.92 0.46
C TYR A 45 -12.70 -6.34 -0.80
N HIS A 46 -14.01 -6.57 -0.68
CA HIS A 46 -14.85 -6.96 -1.82
C HIS A 46 -14.89 -5.88 -2.90
N SER A 47 -15.03 -4.62 -2.50
CA SER A 47 -15.09 -3.48 -3.43
C SER A 47 -13.80 -3.33 -4.23
N ILE A 48 -12.64 -3.50 -3.58
CA ILE A 48 -11.35 -3.49 -4.26
C ILE A 48 -11.24 -4.73 -5.16
N MET A 49 -11.56 -5.92 -4.67
CA MET A 49 -11.42 -7.16 -5.46
C MET A 49 -12.28 -7.20 -6.73
N ALA A 50 -13.41 -6.49 -6.75
CA ALA A 50 -14.28 -6.34 -7.90
C ALA A 50 -13.69 -5.48 -9.04
N LEU A 51 -12.62 -4.71 -8.78
CA LEU A 51 -11.99 -3.87 -9.81
C LEU A 51 -11.29 -4.72 -10.89
N PRO A 52 -11.28 -4.28 -12.15
CA PRO A 52 -10.86 -5.10 -13.28
C PRO A 52 -9.34 -5.32 -13.36
N THR A 53 -8.53 -4.34 -12.92
CA THR A 53 -7.07 -4.38 -13.07
C THR A 53 -6.36 -4.32 -11.72
N SER A 54 -5.16 -4.89 -11.63
CA SER A 54 -4.35 -4.79 -10.40
C SER A 54 -3.97 -3.34 -10.08
N GLN A 55 -3.78 -2.51 -11.10
CA GLN A 55 -3.49 -1.09 -10.96
C GLN A 55 -4.66 -0.32 -10.33
N ASP A 56 -5.90 -0.61 -10.76
CA ASP A 56 -7.09 0.01 -10.16
C ASP A 56 -7.28 -0.48 -8.73
N LYS A 57 -7.05 -1.77 -8.47
CA LYS A 57 -7.06 -2.32 -7.11
C LYS A 57 -6.08 -1.62 -6.19
N MET A 58 -4.82 -1.50 -6.62
CA MET A 58 -3.79 -0.83 -5.85
C MET A 58 -4.10 0.66 -5.66
N ARG A 59 -4.57 1.36 -6.70
CA ARG A 59 -4.93 2.78 -6.59
C ARG A 59 -6.02 3.02 -5.55
N THR A 60 -7.05 2.17 -5.52
CA THR A 60 -8.13 2.22 -4.53
C THR A 60 -7.66 1.78 -3.15
N LEU A 61 -6.79 0.78 -3.05
CA LEU A 61 -6.20 0.38 -1.78
C LEU A 61 -5.46 1.55 -1.10
N TYR A 62 -4.70 2.35 -1.85
CA TYR A 62 -3.99 3.50 -1.28
C TYR A 62 -4.90 4.55 -0.60
N SER A 63 -6.20 4.63 -0.94
CA SER A 63 -7.11 5.55 -0.23
C SER A 63 -7.51 5.07 1.17
N HIS A 64 -7.14 3.83 1.53
CA HIS A 64 -7.37 3.25 2.85
C HIS A 64 -6.12 3.37 3.75
N LEU A 65 -4.96 3.76 3.19
CA LEU A 65 -3.71 3.93 3.91
C LEU A 65 -3.59 5.36 4.48
N ASN A 66 -4.49 5.72 5.39
CA ASN A 66 -4.67 7.10 5.85
C ASN A 66 -3.84 7.47 7.10
N THR A 67 -3.05 6.53 7.63
CA THR A 67 -2.22 6.74 8.82
C THR A 67 -0.85 6.08 8.66
N GLU A 68 0.16 6.59 9.37
CA GLU A 68 1.50 5.99 9.43
C GLU A 68 1.45 4.52 9.86
N ARG A 69 0.56 4.15 10.80
CA ARG A 69 0.38 2.75 11.21
C ARG A 69 -0.08 1.86 10.06
N CYS A 70 -1.03 2.32 9.24
CA CYS A 70 -1.49 1.57 8.07
C CYS A 70 -0.36 1.41 7.04
N ASN A 71 0.43 2.46 6.84
CA ASN A 71 1.62 2.46 5.99
C ASN A 71 2.67 1.44 6.47
N ASP A 72 2.97 1.38 7.77
CA ASP A 72 3.89 0.41 8.35
C ASP A 72 3.44 -1.04 8.14
N ILE A 73 2.15 -1.32 8.39
CA ILE A 73 1.57 -2.66 8.20
C ILE A 73 1.65 -3.04 6.73
N PHE A 74 1.25 -2.13 5.83
CA PHE A 74 1.30 -2.38 4.40
C PHE A 74 2.73 -2.66 3.91
N TYR A 75 3.74 -1.94 4.41
CA TYR A 75 5.13 -2.22 4.09
C TYR A 75 5.59 -3.61 4.55
N LYS A 76 5.21 -4.05 5.76
CA LYS A 76 5.50 -5.41 6.23
C LYS A 76 4.86 -6.48 5.35
N ILE A 77 3.64 -6.24 4.88
CA ILE A 77 2.92 -7.13 3.95
C ILE A 77 3.63 -7.19 2.60
N LEU A 78 4.14 -6.06 2.08
CA LEU A 78 4.93 -6.04 0.86
C LEU A 78 6.26 -6.78 1.02
N LEU A 79 6.93 -6.69 2.19
CA LEU A 79 8.13 -7.49 2.46
C LEU A 79 7.86 -9.00 2.43
N LYS A 80 6.66 -9.43 2.80
CA LYS A 80 6.24 -10.84 2.78
C LYS A 80 5.87 -11.30 1.37
N ASN A 81 5.05 -10.52 0.66
CA ASN A 81 4.42 -10.95 -0.60
C ASN A 81 5.19 -10.50 -1.85
N GLU A 82 5.91 -9.39 -1.76
CA GLU A 82 6.51 -8.67 -2.90
C GLU A 82 7.97 -8.28 -2.61
N LYS A 83 8.71 -9.11 -1.85
CA LYS A 83 10.07 -8.83 -1.39
C LYS A 83 10.99 -8.34 -2.51
N HIS A 84 10.91 -8.97 -3.68
CA HIS A 84 11.74 -8.63 -4.84
C HIS A 84 11.54 -7.17 -5.30
N LEU A 85 10.30 -6.65 -5.25
CA LEU A 85 10.00 -5.25 -5.58
C LEU A 85 10.56 -4.30 -4.53
N ILE A 86 10.47 -4.66 -3.25
CA ILE A 86 11.03 -3.85 -2.17
C ILE A 86 12.54 -3.73 -2.31
N ASP A 87 13.23 -4.86 -2.52
CA ASP A 87 14.66 -4.89 -2.70
C ASP A 87 15.08 -4.03 -3.93
N GLU A 88 14.36 -4.15 -5.07
CA GLU A 88 14.59 -3.33 -6.27
C GLU A 88 14.41 -1.83 -6.02
N PHE A 89 13.38 -1.44 -5.27
CA PHE A 89 13.07 -0.03 -5.04
C PHE A 89 13.93 0.60 -3.95
N SER A 90 14.44 -0.19 -3.01
CA SER A 90 15.35 0.26 -1.95
C SER A 90 16.78 0.54 -2.44
N ALA A 91 17.17 -0.05 -3.57
CA ALA A 91 18.49 0.10 -4.17
C ALA A 91 18.66 1.36 -5.05
N LYS A 92 17.64 2.24 -5.11
CA LYS A 92 17.59 3.49 -5.90
C LYS A 92 17.38 4.72 -5.02
#